data_AF-A0A357LVA0-F1
#
_entry.id   AF-A0A357LVA0-F1
#
_cell.length_a   1.000
_cell.length_b   1.000
_cell.length_c   1.000
_cell.angle_alpha   90.00
_cell.angle_beta   90.00
_cell.angle_gamma   90.00
#
_symmetry.space_group_name_H-M   'P 1'
#
loop_
_entity.id
_entity.type
_entity.pdbx_description
1 polymer ?
#
loop_
_entity_poly.entity_id
_entity_poly.type
_entity_poly.pdbx_seq_one_letter_code
_entity_poly.pdbx_strand_id
1 'polypeptide(L)'
;MAIRRTVTTADNLDCTGAALGAADGTEVTDVFWVASDDDGTYLQCQTWRSADATALITAQTLASGVEALQALYGVSLCETSGTSRRNVSAYLAADEIDSPPAAFTAVTCSDGTAAMVEWSRVYAVKVALLTRAPSATMGAAESRGYTLLDAAPYRFDDQYTRQVFSSTVARANF
;
A
#
# COMPACT_ATOMS: atom_id res chain seq x y z
N MET A 1 2.83 -2.45 4.57
CA MET A 1 2.19 -2.86 3.29
C MET A 1 2.92 -4.07 2.75
N ALA A 2 2.23 -5.02 2.12
CA ALA A 2 2.86 -6.19 1.52
C ALA A 2 2.28 -6.46 0.12
N ILE A 3 3.12 -6.86 -0.82
CA ILE A 3 2.72 -7.22 -2.19
C ILE A 3 3.19 -8.65 -2.42
N ARG A 4 2.25 -9.57 -2.67
CA ARG A 4 2.56 -10.93 -3.08
C ARG A 4 2.60 -11.02 -4.61
N ARG A 5 3.64 -11.64 -5.14
CA ARG A 5 3.78 -11.93 -6.58
C ARG A 5 4.43 -13.29 -6.80
N THR A 6 4.24 -13.81 -8.00
CA THR A 6 4.91 -15.03 -8.45
C THR A 6 6.11 -14.62 -9.29
N VAL A 7 7.29 -15.10 -8.92
CA VAL A 7 8.51 -14.89 -9.68
C VAL A 7 8.36 -15.58 -11.03
N THR A 8 8.72 -14.85 -12.09
CA THR A 8 8.84 -15.42 -13.43
C THR A 8 10.25 -15.20 -13.96
N THR A 9 10.65 -15.95 -14.98
CA THR A 9 11.91 -15.68 -15.71
C THR A 9 12.04 -14.23 -16.20
N ALA A 10 10.92 -13.54 -16.50
CA ALA A 10 10.90 -12.15 -16.92
C ALA A 10 10.83 -11.15 -15.74
N ASP A 11 10.34 -11.59 -14.59
CA ASP A 11 10.13 -10.79 -13.37
C ASP A 11 10.71 -11.52 -12.15
N ASN A 12 12.04 -11.60 -12.14
CA ASN A 12 12.85 -12.18 -11.07
C ASN A 12 13.63 -11.08 -10.32
N LEU A 13 12.91 -10.04 -9.96
CA LEU A 13 13.45 -8.91 -9.19
C LEU A 13 13.11 -9.07 -7.71
N ASP A 14 13.75 -8.29 -6.84
CA ASP A 14 13.38 -8.10 -5.44
C ASP A 14 12.67 -6.75 -5.24
N CYS A 15 12.35 -6.39 -4.00
CA CYS A 15 11.66 -5.13 -3.69
C CYS A 15 12.50 -3.86 -3.99
N THR A 16 13.80 -3.99 -4.26
CA THR A 16 14.68 -2.89 -4.70
C THR A 16 14.82 -2.81 -6.23
N GLY A 17 14.31 -3.82 -6.94
CA GLY A 17 14.50 -3.96 -8.38
C GLY A 17 15.81 -4.67 -8.77
N ALA A 18 16.52 -5.26 -7.82
CA ALA A 18 17.70 -6.08 -8.09
C ALA A 18 17.31 -7.54 -8.37
N ALA A 19 18.18 -8.31 -9.02
CA ALA A 19 17.89 -9.71 -9.34
C ALA A 19 17.77 -10.56 -8.05
N LEU A 20 16.63 -11.23 -7.87
CA LEU A 20 16.33 -12.04 -6.68
C LEU A 20 16.95 -13.44 -6.75
N GLY A 21 17.07 -14.01 -7.96
CA GLY A 21 17.65 -15.35 -8.17
C GLY A 21 16.78 -16.49 -7.66
N ALA A 22 15.49 -16.25 -7.43
CA ALA A 22 14.54 -17.30 -7.05
C ALA A 22 14.17 -18.16 -8.27
N ALA A 23 13.74 -19.41 -8.02
CA ALA A 23 13.26 -20.28 -9.09
C ALA A 23 11.96 -19.75 -9.71
N ASP A 24 11.76 -20.01 -11.01
CA ASP A 24 10.50 -19.71 -11.70
C ASP A 24 9.31 -20.34 -10.98
N GLY A 25 8.21 -19.58 -10.82
CA GLY A 25 7.03 -20.01 -10.08
C GLY A 25 7.12 -19.85 -8.56
N THR A 26 8.25 -19.38 -8.00
CA THR A 26 8.35 -19.11 -6.56
C THR A 26 7.43 -17.96 -6.17
N GLU A 27 6.55 -18.19 -5.19
CA GLU A 27 5.78 -17.11 -4.60
C GLU A 27 6.60 -16.32 -3.58
N VAL A 28 6.60 -15.01 -3.74
CA VAL A 28 7.33 -14.08 -2.90
C VAL A 28 6.44 -12.94 -2.44
N THR A 29 6.75 -12.39 -1.28
CA THR A 29 6.07 -11.25 -0.68
C THR A 29 7.07 -10.15 -0.45
N ASP A 30 6.89 -9.02 -1.14
CA ASP A 30 7.64 -7.79 -0.94
C ASP A 30 6.95 -6.99 0.17
N VAL A 31 7.62 -6.81 1.31
CA VAL A 31 7.09 -6.11 2.48
C VAL A 31 7.72 -4.73 2.55
N PHE A 32 6.90 -3.70 2.72
CA PHE A 32 7.28 -2.30 2.84
C PHE A 32 6.77 -1.73 4.16
N TRP A 33 7.64 -1.06 4.90
CA TRP A 33 7.30 -0.44 6.18
C TRP A 33 8.13 0.81 6.43
N VAL A 34 7.62 1.68 7.31
CA VAL A 34 8.40 2.81 7.81
C VAL A 34 9.17 2.36 9.04
N ALA A 35 10.48 2.59 9.02
CA ALA A 35 11.35 2.41 10.17
C ALA A 35 11.94 3.76 10.60
N SER A 36 12.40 3.83 11.84
CA SER A 36 13.05 5.01 12.38
C SER A 36 14.24 4.61 13.25
N ASP A 37 15.30 5.40 13.21
CA ASP A 37 16.46 5.36 14.10
C ASP A 37 16.84 6.78 14.54
N ASP A 38 18.02 6.92 15.17
CA ASP A 38 18.52 8.21 15.65
C ASP A 38 18.82 9.20 14.51
N ASP A 39 19.10 8.70 13.31
CA ASP A 39 19.46 9.49 12.12
C ASP A 39 18.23 9.91 11.31
N GLY A 40 17.09 9.23 11.47
CA GLY A 40 15.83 9.67 10.89
C GLY A 40 14.80 8.57 10.65
N THR A 41 13.96 8.79 9.62
CA THR A 41 12.89 7.89 9.22
C THR A 41 13.10 7.42 7.78
N TYR A 42 12.72 6.17 7.51
CA TYR A 42 13.04 5.51 6.25
C TYR A 42 11.90 4.61 5.80
N LEU A 43 11.67 4.58 4.49
CA LEU A 43 10.91 3.51 3.86
C LEU A 43 11.84 2.33 3.64
N GLN A 44 11.59 1.25 4.37
CA GLN A 44 12.30 -0.01 4.23
C GLN A 44 11.52 -0.96 3.32
N CYS A 45 12.25 -1.84 2.65
CA CYS A 45 11.68 -2.98 1.95
C CYS A 45 12.45 -4.26 2.23
N GLN A 46 11.75 -5.40 2.19
CA GLN A 46 12.36 -6.71 2.24
C GLN A 46 11.50 -7.74 1.50
N THR A 47 12.15 -8.58 0.71
CA THR A 47 11.50 -9.68 0.00
C THR A 47 11.59 -10.97 0.81
N TRP A 48 10.44 -11.64 0.96
CA TRP A 48 10.28 -12.88 1.70
C TRP A 48 9.75 -13.98 0.77
N ARG A 49 10.12 -15.24 1.02
CA ARG A 49 9.46 -16.38 0.40
C ARG A 49 8.11 -16.58 1.07
N SER A 50 7.02 -16.59 0.29
CA SER A 50 5.66 -16.64 0.85
C SER A 50 5.33 -17.97 1.51
N ALA A 51 5.96 -19.07 1.06
CA ALA A 51 5.66 -20.43 1.53
C ALA A 51 6.07 -20.68 2.99
N ASP A 52 7.18 -20.10 3.44
CA ASP A 52 7.80 -20.41 4.73
C ASP A 52 8.19 -19.15 5.53
N ALA A 53 7.86 -17.95 5.03
CA ALA A 53 8.24 -16.68 5.61
C ALA A 53 9.76 -16.56 5.86
N THR A 54 10.58 -17.12 4.96
CA THR A 54 12.03 -16.92 4.98
C THR A 54 12.41 -15.63 4.25
N ALA A 55 13.22 -14.78 4.89
CA ALA A 55 13.79 -13.61 4.22
C ALA A 55 14.72 -14.04 3.08
N LEU A 56 14.46 -13.56 1.86
CA LEU A 56 15.31 -13.84 0.70
C LEU A 56 16.43 -12.81 0.56
N ILE A 57 16.20 -11.60 1.06
CA ILE A 57 17.17 -10.53 1.17
C ILE A 57 17.14 -9.95 2.58
N THR A 58 18.18 -9.21 2.97
CA THR A 58 18.13 -8.36 4.15
C THR A 58 17.28 -7.12 3.89
N ALA A 59 16.76 -6.48 4.94
CA ALA A 59 16.03 -5.22 4.80
C ALA A 59 16.90 -4.16 4.12
N GLN A 60 16.32 -3.45 3.14
CA GLN A 60 16.96 -2.40 2.36
C GLN A 60 16.19 -1.09 2.48
N THR A 61 16.92 0.02 2.55
CA THR A 61 16.33 1.36 2.58
C THR A 61 16.04 1.83 1.15
N LEU A 62 14.77 2.12 0.86
CA LEU A 62 14.33 2.64 -0.45
C LEU A 62 14.35 4.17 -0.52
N ALA A 63 13.97 4.82 0.57
CA ALA A 63 13.93 6.28 0.65
C ALA A 63 14.11 6.73 2.11
N SER A 64 14.82 7.84 2.29
CA SER A 64 14.93 8.55 3.57
C SER A 64 13.86 9.64 3.70
N GLY A 65 13.55 10.02 4.93
CA GLY A 65 12.58 11.06 5.25
C GLY A 65 11.12 10.64 5.10
N VAL A 66 10.82 9.34 4.95
CA VAL A 66 9.44 8.84 4.90
C VAL A 66 8.97 8.57 6.33
N GLU A 67 7.97 9.31 6.80
CA GLU A 67 7.47 9.23 8.18
C GLU A 67 6.20 8.38 8.32
N ALA A 68 5.42 8.25 7.25
CA ALA A 68 4.22 7.42 7.26
C ALA A 68 3.92 6.87 5.86
N LEU A 69 3.36 5.66 5.83
CA LEU A 69 2.89 4.96 4.65
C LEU A 69 1.49 4.44 4.94
N GLN A 70 0.53 4.77 4.08
CA GLN A 70 -0.85 4.26 4.11
C GLN A 70 -1.20 3.71 2.73
N ALA A 71 -1.93 2.59 2.70
CA ALA A 71 -2.45 2.02 1.47
C ALA A 71 -3.93 1.66 1.63
N LEU A 72 -4.73 2.01 0.62
CA LEU A 72 -6.11 1.59 0.48
C LEU A 72 -6.30 0.79 -0.78
N TYR A 73 -7.15 -0.22 -0.70
CA TYR A 73 -7.42 -1.16 -1.75
C TYR A 73 -8.75 -0.82 -2.40
N GLY A 74 -8.70 -0.52 -3.69
CA GLY A 74 -9.85 -0.24 -4.53
C GLY A 74 -10.60 -1.53 -4.84
N VAL A 75 -11.75 -1.73 -4.21
CA VAL A 75 -12.60 -2.91 -4.39
C VAL A 75 -13.79 -2.62 -5.30
N SER A 76 -14.21 -3.62 -6.06
CA SER A 76 -15.51 -3.59 -6.75
C SER A 76 -16.57 -4.27 -5.90
N LEU A 77 -17.58 -3.52 -5.48
CA LEU A 77 -18.68 -4.06 -4.67
C LEU A 77 -19.59 -4.96 -5.50
N CYS A 78 -19.82 -4.57 -6.75
CA CYS A 78 -20.66 -5.27 -7.69
C CYS A 78 -19.84 -5.65 -8.92
N GLU A 79 -19.89 -6.91 -9.34
CA GLU A 79 -19.32 -7.25 -10.64
C GLU A 79 -20.20 -6.67 -11.74
N THR A 80 -19.56 -6.02 -12.71
CA THR A 80 -20.27 -5.57 -13.90
C THR A 80 -20.30 -6.74 -14.88
N SER A 81 -21.34 -7.56 -14.82
CA SER A 81 -21.51 -8.68 -15.75
C SER A 81 -21.48 -8.17 -17.20
N GLY A 82 -20.60 -8.75 -18.02
CA GLY A 82 -20.57 -8.51 -19.47
C GLY A 82 -19.82 -7.27 -19.96
N THR A 83 -19.11 -6.53 -19.10
CA THR A 83 -18.16 -5.50 -19.57
C THR A 83 -16.75 -5.86 -19.15
N SER A 84 -15.77 -5.80 -20.06
CA SER A 84 -14.34 -5.94 -19.76
C SER A 84 -13.79 -4.75 -18.95
N ARG A 85 -14.61 -4.14 -18.09
CA ARG A 85 -14.31 -2.95 -17.31
C ARG A 85 -14.41 -3.31 -15.84
N ARG A 86 -13.26 -3.32 -15.17
CA ARG A 86 -13.19 -3.35 -13.70
C ARG A 86 -13.51 -1.94 -13.19
N ASN A 87 -14.52 -1.83 -12.34
CA ASN A 87 -14.90 -0.60 -11.66
C ASN A 87 -14.42 -0.67 -10.21
N VAL A 88 -13.83 0.42 -9.71
CA VAL A 88 -13.57 0.56 -8.28
C VAL A 88 -14.74 1.32 -7.68
N SER A 89 -15.44 0.69 -6.73
CA SER A 89 -16.60 1.26 -6.05
C SER A 89 -16.22 1.93 -4.74
N ALA A 90 -15.22 1.41 -4.04
CA ALA A 90 -14.76 1.92 -2.75
C ALA A 90 -13.25 1.66 -2.59
N TYR A 91 -12.61 2.49 -1.76
CA TYR A 91 -11.25 2.26 -1.29
C TYR A 91 -11.32 1.93 0.20
N LEU A 92 -10.77 0.77 0.58
CA LEU A 92 -10.85 0.25 1.94
C LEU A 92 -9.47 -0.10 2.47
N ALA A 93 -9.30 0.01 3.78
CA ALA A 93 -8.12 -0.52 4.46
C ALA A 93 -8.13 -2.06 4.47
N ALA A 94 -6.99 -2.68 4.76
CA ALA A 94 -6.86 -4.14 4.70
C ALA A 94 -7.80 -4.84 5.70
N ASP A 95 -7.90 -4.31 6.91
CA ASP A 95 -8.79 -4.78 7.97
C ASP A 95 -10.26 -4.61 7.62
N GLU A 96 -10.61 -3.56 6.88
CA GLU A 96 -11.96 -3.38 6.33
C GLU A 96 -12.28 -4.35 5.17
N ILE A 97 -11.29 -4.94 4.51
CA ILE A 97 -11.55 -6.03 3.55
C ILE A 97 -11.76 -7.35 4.29
N ASP A 98 -10.94 -7.64 5.29
CA ASP A 98 -11.06 -8.84 6.11
C ASP A 98 -12.32 -8.82 6.98
N SER A 99 -12.78 -7.62 7.37
CA SER A 99 -14.00 -7.38 8.14
C SER A 99 -14.80 -6.22 7.54
N PRO A 100 -15.59 -6.50 6.49
CA PRO A 100 -16.34 -5.49 5.74
C PRO A 100 -17.24 -4.61 6.61
N PRO A 101 -17.19 -3.28 6.45
CA PRO A 101 -18.13 -2.37 7.10
C PRO A 101 -19.59 -2.72 6.78
N ALA A 102 -20.46 -2.65 7.78
CA ALA A 102 -21.89 -2.97 7.64
C ALA A 102 -22.60 -2.09 6.59
N ALA A 103 -22.05 -0.94 6.22
CA ALA A 103 -22.58 -0.11 5.15
C ALA A 103 -22.58 -0.82 3.79
N PHE A 104 -21.68 -1.79 3.56
CA PHE A 104 -21.59 -2.52 2.29
C PHE A 104 -22.53 -3.73 2.21
N THR A 105 -22.92 -4.31 3.36
CA THR A 105 -23.80 -5.49 3.38
C THR A 105 -25.25 -5.17 2.98
N ALA A 106 -25.63 -3.90 2.99
CA ALA A 106 -26.95 -3.42 2.55
C ALA A 106 -26.99 -3.05 1.05
N VAL A 107 -25.87 -3.11 0.33
CA VAL A 107 -25.81 -2.73 -1.09
C VAL A 107 -26.25 -3.92 -1.95
N THR A 108 -27.26 -3.70 -2.80
CA THR A 108 -27.70 -4.65 -3.82
C THR A 108 -27.22 -4.19 -5.19
N CYS A 109 -26.63 -5.10 -5.94
CA CYS A 109 -26.13 -4.87 -7.28
C CYS A 109 -27.26 -4.86 -8.32
N SER A 110 -26.99 -4.34 -9.52
CA SER A 110 -27.99 -4.21 -10.58
C SER A 110 -28.54 -5.56 -11.09
N ASP A 111 -27.83 -6.65 -10.83
CA ASP A 111 -28.24 -8.02 -11.13
C ASP A 111 -29.02 -8.69 -9.99
N GLY A 112 -29.32 -7.95 -8.91
CA GLY A 112 -30.03 -8.45 -7.73
C GLY A 112 -29.14 -9.19 -6.73
N THR A 113 -27.83 -9.32 -6.97
CA THR A 113 -26.90 -9.93 -6.02
C THR A 113 -26.52 -8.97 -4.90
N ALA A 114 -26.09 -9.49 -3.75
CA ALA A 114 -25.52 -8.68 -2.68
C ALA A 114 -24.10 -8.23 -3.05
N ALA A 115 -23.73 -7.02 -2.66
CA ALA A 115 -22.36 -6.55 -2.80
C ALA A 115 -21.39 -7.44 -2.01
N MET A 116 -20.20 -7.64 -2.58
CA MET A 116 -19.14 -8.44 -1.97
C MET A 116 -17.89 -7.59 -1.78
N VAL A 117 -17.29 -7.70 -0.59
CA VAL A 117 -15.99 -7.13 -0.26
C VAL A 117 -15.06 -8.30 0.02
N GLU A 118 -14.07 -8.51 -0.86
CA GLU A 118 -13.13 -9.62 -0.79
C GLU A 118 -11.84 -9.28 -1.55
N TRP A 119 -10.72 -9.91 -1.17
CA TRP A 119 -9.41 -9.67 -1.78
C TRP A 119 -9.37 -10.00 -3.29
N SER A 120 -10.18 -10.95 -3.76
CA SER A 120 -10.30 -11.31 -5.18
C SER A 120 -10.87 -10.17 -6.04
N ARG A 121 -11.61 -9.23 -5.42
CA ARG A 121 -12.24 -8.07 -6.07
C ARG A 121 -11.44 -6.76 -5.93
N VAL A 122 -10.19 -6.85 -5.49
CA VAL A 122 -9.27 -5.70 -5.44
C VAL A 122 -8.70 -5.43 -6.83
N TYR A 123 -8.99 -4.25 -7.37
CA TYR A 123 -8.62 -3.86 -8.74
C TYR A 123 -7.72 -2.63 -8.80
N ALA A 124 -7.56 -1.90 -7.71
CA ALA A 124 -6.60 -0.82 -7.62
C ALA A 124 -6.00 -0.76 -6.23
N VAL A 125 -4.87 -0.08 -6.10
CA VAL A 125 -4.28 0.29 -4.82
C VAL A 125 -3.99 1.78 -4.86
N LYS A 126 -4.47 2.51 -3.86
CA LYS A 126 -4.12 3.91 -3.62
C LYS A 126 -3.12 3.95 -2.48
N VAL A 127 -1.96 4.52 -2.73
CA VAL A 127 -0.86 4.61 -1.76
C VAL A 127 -0.61 6.08 -1.45
N ALA A 128 -0.40 6.40 -0.17
CA ALA A 128 0.05 7.71 0.27
C ALA A 128 1.29 7.61 1.16
N LEU A 129 2.19 8.58 0.98
CA LEU A 129 3.42 8.72 1.74
C LEU A 129 3.46 10.11 2.37
N LEU A 130 3.84 10.17 3.65
CA LEU A 130 4.25 11.41 4.32
C LEU A 130 5.76 11.49 4.27
N THR A 131 6.27 12.59 3.73
CA THR A 131 7.70 12.85 3.67
C THR A 131 8.06 14.10 4.44
N ARG A 132 9.25 14.11 5.04
CA ARG A 132 9.84 15.22 5.78
C ARG A 132 11.03 15.79 5.01
N ALA A 133 11.14 17.12 5.00
CA ALA A 133 12.33 17.79 4.50
C ALA A 133 13.59 17.36 5.29
N PRO A 134 14.77 17.32 4.66
CA PRO A 134 16.01 16.91 5.32
C PRO A 134 16.52 17.93 6.34
N SER A 135 15.99 19.16 6.35
CA SER A 135 16.43 20.23 7.22
C SER A 135 15.25 21.03 7.77
N ALA A 136 15.41 21.51 9.00
CA ALA A 136 14.45 22.38 9.65
C ALA A 136 14.40 23.75 8.95
N THR A 137 13.22 24.36 9.00
CA THR A 137 13.03 25.75 8.58
C THR A 137 13.43 26.72 9.70
N MET A 138 13.77 27.95 9.35
CA MET A 138 14.15 28.99 10.33
C MET A 138 12.95 29.64 11.04
N GLY A 139 11.72 29.24 10.71
CA GLY A 139 10.48 29.77 11.31
C GLY A 139 10.17 29.17 12.68
N ALA A 140 9.18 29.71 13.39
CA ALA A 140 8.73 29.12 14.65
C ALA A 140 8.16 27.72 14.42
N ALA A 141 8.38 26.81 15.39
CA ALA A 141 7.74 25.51 15.40
C ALA A 141 6.24 25.70 15.64
N GLU A 142 5.42 25.34 14.65
CA GLU A 142 3.97 25.44 14.72
C GLU A 142 3.37 24.03 14.63
N SER A 143 2.30 23.78 15.40
CA SER A 143 1.60 22.51 15.31
C SER A 143 0.90 22.38 13.94
N ARG A 144 1.25 21.35 13.18
CA ARG A 144 0.72 21.07 11.84
C ARG A 144 0.18 19.66 11.78
N GLY A 145 -1.00 19.53 11.16
CA GLY A 145 -1.69 18.26 10.96
C GLY A 145 -1.58 17.78 9.52
N TYR A 146 -1.30 16.49 9.30
CA TYR A 146 -1.27 15.85 7.99
C TYR A 146 -2.15 14.60 8.00
N THR A 147 -3.07 14.49 7.05
CA THR A 147 -3.95 13.32 6.91
C THR A 147 -3.57 12.53 5.67
N LEU A 148 -3.34 11.23 5.84
CA LEU A 148 -2.97 10.31 4.76
C LEU A 148 -4.16 9.43 4.44
N LEU A 149 -4.80 9.67 3.29
CA LEU A 149 -6.00 8.95 2.88
C LEU A 149 -7.08 9.02 3.96
N ASP A 150 -7.43 7.88 4.55
CA ASP A 150 -8.41 7.70 5.62
C ASP A 150 -7.79 7.53 7.02
N ALA A 151 -6.45 7.64 7.13
CA ALA A 151 -5.76 7.52 8.40
C ALA A 151 -6.09 8.68 9.34
N ALA A 152 -5.98 8.42 10.64
CA ALA A 152 -6.07 9.48 11.65
C ALA A 152 -5.01 10.57 11.37
N PRO A 153 -5.31 11.87 11.62
CA PRO A 153 -4.35 12.94 11.36
C PRO A 153 -3.07 12.79 12.20
N TYR A 154 -1.93 12.84 11.53
CA TYR A 154 -0.62 12.95 12.17
C TYR A 154 -0.38 14.40 12.59
N ARG A 155 0.12 14.63 13.81
CA ARG A 155 0.42 15.96 14.34
C ARG A 155 1.89 16.08 14.68
N PHE A 156 2.50 17.17 14.23
CA PHE A 156 3.89 17.50 14.51
C PHE A 156 3.97 18.95 14.96
N ASP A 157 4.87 19.24 15.89
CA ASP A 157 5.11 20.55 16.49
C ASP A 157 6.59 20.96 16.34
N ASP A 158 7.21 20.60 15.22
CA ASP A 158 8.60 20.88 14.90
C ASP A 158 8.74 21.88 13.74
N GLN A 159 9.99 22.18 13.37
CA GLN A 159 10.33 23.12 12.30
C GLN A 159 10.48 22.43 10.93
N TYR A 160 10.17 21.14 10.81
CA TYR A 160 10.34 20.42 9.56
C TYR A 160 9.11 20.54 8.67
N THR A 161 9.34 20.95 7.43
CA THR A 161 8.30 20.94 6.41
C THR A 161 8.03 19.50 5.97
N ARG A 162 6.76 19.17 5.78
CA ARG A 162 6.33 17.85 5.30
C ARG A 162 5.41 17.97 4.11
N GLN A 163 5.39 16.92 3.29
CA GLN A 163 4.53 16.82 2.13
C GLN A 163 3.91 15.43 2.04
N VAL A 164 2.61 15.41 1.75
CA VAL A 164 1.88 14.19 1.44
C VAL A 164 1.89 13.98 -0.07
N PHE A 165 2.39 12.82 -0.50
CA PHE A 165 2.28 12.34 -1.87
C PHE A 165 1.26 11.21 -1.92
N SER A 166 0.45 11.15 -2.97
CA SER A 166 -0.45 10.02 -3.18
C SER A 166 -0.53 9.64 -4.64
N SER A 167 -0.67 8.34 -4.90
CA SER A 167 -0.84 7.80 -6.25
C SER A 167 -1.80 6.62 -6.22
N THR A 168 -2.42 6.34 -7.37
CA THR A 168 -3.31 5.20 -7.55
C THR A 168 -2.79 4.35 -8.69
N VAL A 169 -2.61 3.06 -8.42
CA VAL A 169 -2.19 2.06 -9.40
C VAL A 169 -3.35 1.09 -9.62
N ALA A 170 -3.83 0.98 -10.86
CA ALA A 170 -4.85 0.00 -11.23
C ALA A 170 -4.20 -1.31 -11.69
N ARG A 171 -4.78 -2.45 -11.32
CA ARG A 171 -4.39 -3.78 -11.78
C ARG A 171 -4.92 -4.00 -13.20
N ALA A 172 -4.05 -3.83 -14.19
CA ALA A 172 -4.39 -3.90 -15.61
C ALA A 172 -4.56 -5.33 -16.17
N ASN A 173 -4.15 -6.36 -15.43
CA ASN A 173 -4.14 -7.74 -15.96
C ASN A 173 -5.51 -8.43 -15.80
N PHE A 174 -6.05 -8.87 -16.93
CA PHE A 174 -7.24 -9.71 -17.10
C PHE A 174 -6.92 -11.16 -16.82
#